data_AF-A0A1B6LHI8-F1
#
_entry.id   AF-A0A1B6LHI8-F1
#
_cell.length_a   1.000
_cell.length_b   1.000
_cell.length_c   1.000
_cell.angle_alpha   90.00
_cell.angle_beta   90.00
_cell.angle_gamma   90.00
#
_symmetry.space_group_name_H-M   'P 1'
#
loop_
_entity.id
_entity.type
_entity.pdbx_description
1 polymer ?
#
loop_
_entity_poly.entity_id
_entity_poly.type
_entity_poly.pdbx_seq_one_letter_code
_entity_poly.pdbx_strand_id
1 'polypeptide(L)'
;GVNHLDIPAELAFIFNKLDDWQPPHNERQLVKVVGPVQERPERQSLPSDIDQHAFSKFTNIYFKSHVWGMKREPIKTPFLNKAKDSDFADSLALFKLILRFMNDDSLSGKKEQALGDYIAYKGINNERLRDEILCQLVNQTWRNDVVANNERGWLLMANCLSVFPPSHHLYKFLLKYVSDHAYDGYKAVCQRKLLQSHNQWPRSLPPSLMEWRANRKRVNMALQLHFADGESAMTSVDSWTRCEDLCANVLASRGVAESHGWTLALDLE
;
A
#
# COMPACT_ATOMS: atom_id res chain seq x y z
N GLY A 1 6.47 -22.08 14.00
CA GLY A 1 5.92 -20.70 14.09
C GLY A 1 7.01 -19.70 13.73
N VAL A 2 6.65 -18.51 13.24
CA VAL A 2 7.61 -17.51 12.70
C VAL A 2 8.25 -16.59 13.76
N ASN A 3 7.88 -16.76 15.03
CA ASN A 3 8.31 -15.87 16.13
C ASN A 3 9.82 -15.89 16.38
N HIS A 4 10.50 -16.96 15.94
CA HIS A 4 11.96 -17.13 16.02
C HIS A 4 12.73 -16.33 14.95
N LEU A 5 12.06 -15.79 13.93
CA LEU A 5 12.72 -15.00 12.89
C LEU A 5 13.11 -13.63 13.45
N ASP A 6 14.38 -13.24 13.35
CA ASP A 6 14.84 -11.97 13.89
C ASP A 6 14.10 -10.76 13.28
N ILE A 7 13.94 -9.71 14.08
CA ILE A 7 13.52 -8.39 13.62
C ILE A 7 14.69 -7.40 13.73
N PRO A 8 14.80 -6.41 12.83
CA PRO A 8 15.81 -5.36 12.93
C PRO A 8 15.72 -4.60 14.26
N ALA A 9 16.87 -4.11 14.75
CA ALA A 9 16.96 -3.41 16.02
C ALA A 9 16.08 -2.14 16.05
N GLU A 10 15.96 -1.44 14.92
CA GLU A 10 15.12 -0.25 14.77
C GLU A 10 13.64 -0.60 14.96
N LEU A 11 13.20 -1.73 14.40
CA LEU A 11 11.82 -2.20 14.56
C LEU A 11 11.54 -2.69 15.99
N ALA A 12 12.50 -3.38 16.60
CA ALA A 12 12.40 -3.77 18.01
C ALA A 12 12.30 -2.54 18.92
N PHE A 13 13.08 -1.49 18.64
CA PHE A 13 12.98 -0.21 19.34
C PHE A 13 11.61 0.44 19.17
N ILE A 14 11.08 0.49 17.94
CA ILE A 14 9.72 1.00 17.67
C ILE A 14 8.69 0.22 18.50
N PHE A 15 8.74 -1.12 18.49
CA PHE A 15 7.81 -1.95 19.26
C PHE A 15 7.81 -1.63 20.76
N ASN A 16 8.97 -1.34 21.33
CA ASN A 16 9.11 -0.99 22.74
C ASN A 16 8.56 0.41 23.08
N LYS A 17 8.32 1.26 22.08
CA LYS A 17 7.80 2.63 22.23
C LYS A 17 6.35 2.80 21.80
N LEU A 18 5.70 1.76 21.27
CA LEU A 18 4.35 1.85 20.72
C LEU A 18 3.26 2.18 21.76
N ASP A 19 3.44 1.71 22.99
CA ASP A 19 2.46 1.93 24.06
C ASP A 19 2.53 3.37 24.60
N ASP A 20 3.72 3.96 24.60
CA ASP A 20 3.96 5.37 24.98
C ASP A 20 3.52 6.36 23.88
N TRP A 21 3.38 5.90 22.63
CA TRP A 21 3.02 6.74 21.50
C TRP A 21 1.52 7.03 21.44
N GLN A 22 1.16 8.32 21.51
CA GLN A 22 -0.19 8.82 21.31
C GLN A 22 -0.31 9.53 19.96
N PRO A 23 -0.92 8.91 18.94
CA PRO A 23 -1.12 9.56 17.66
C PRO A 23 -2.17 10.68 17.77
N PRO A 24 -2.05 11.76 16.99
CA PRO A 24 -3.06 12.82 16.95
C PRO A 24 -4.46 12.31 16.59
N HIS A 25 -4.52 11.31 15.71
CA HIS A 25 -5.75 10.65 15.28
C HIS A 25 -5.76 9.18 15.74
N ASN A 26 -6.92 8.73 16.22
CA ASN A 26 -7.20 7.37 16.64
C ASN A 26 -8.49 6.86 15.98
N GLU A 27 -8.92 5.64 16.32
CA GLU A 27 -10.09 5.02 15.66
C GLU A 27 -11.40 5.78 15.88
N ARG A 28 -11.50 6.64 16.92
CA ARG A 28 -12.71 7.42 17.19
C ARG A 28 -12.97 8.50 16.13
N GLN A 29 -11.91 9.01 15.49
CA GLN A 29 -12.04 9.95 14.38
C GLN A 29 -12.41 9.26 13.05
N LEU A 30 -12.44 7.92 13.00
CA LEU A 30 -12.77 7.18 11.78
C LEU A 30 -14.21 6.69 11.79
N VAL A 31 -15.09 7.46 11.16
CA VAL A 31 -16.53 7.16 11.05
C VAL A 31 -16.89 6.58 9.68
N LYS A 32 -17.98 5.80 9.64
CA LYS A 32 -18.59 5.42 8.37
C LYS A 32 -19.35 6.62 7.82
N VAL A 33 -19.03 7.03 6.61
CA VAL A 33 -19.75 8.11 5.93
C VAL A 33 -21.17 7.66 5.61
N VAL A 34 -22.15 8.52 5.93
CA VAL A 34 -23.56 8.34 5.60
C VAL A 34 -24.01 9.58 4.83
N GLY A 35 -24.59 9.39 3.65
CA GLY A 35 -25.03 10.48 2.79
C GLY A 35 -24.19 10.61 1.51
N PRO A 36 -24.40 11.69 0.74
CA PRO A 36 -23.72 11.89 -0.53
C PRO A 36 -22.22 12.13 -0.32
N VAL A 37 -21.41 11.51 -1.19
CA VAL A 37 -19.98 11.77 -1.30
C VAL A 37 -19.74 12.34 -2.68
N GLN A 38 -19.07 13.47 -2.73
CA GLN A 38 -18.61 14.02 -3.99
C GLN A 38 -17.53 13.10 -4.56
N GLU A 39 -17.90 12.39 -5.62
CA GLU A 39 -16.98 11.51 -6.33
C GLU A 39 -16.02 12.31 -7.20
N ARG A 40 -14.84 11.73 -7.40
CA ARG A 40 -13.89 12.23 -8.39
C ARG A 40 -14.20 11.63 -9.75
N PRO A 41 -13.94 12.34 -10.85
CA PRO A 41 -14.00 11.74 -12.18
C PRO A 41 -12.99 10.59 -12.27
N GLU A 42 -13.44 9.33 -12.25
CA GLU A 42 -12.57 8.17 -12.48
C GLU A 42 -12.17 8.14 -13.97
N ARG A 43 -10.90 8.48 -14.26
CA ARG A 43 -10.39 8.56 -15.65
C ARG A 43 -9.59 7.34 -16.10
N GLN A 44 -9.43 6.32 -15.26
CA GLN A 44 -8.42 5.29 -15.49
C GLN A 44 -9.06 3.95 -15.81
N SER A 45 -8.95 3.55 -17.08
CA SER A 45 -9.26 2.21 -17.55
C SER A 45 -8.00 1.33 -17.53
N LEU A 46 -8.21 0.00 -17.55
CA LEU A 46 -7.10 -0.92 -17.75
C LEU A 46 -6.46 -0.70 -19.14
N PRO A 47 -5.12 -0.80 -19.27
CA PRO A 47 -4.46 -0.78 -20.57
C PRO A 47 -5.03 -1.87 -21.49
N SER A 48 -5.23 -1.56 -22.77
CA SER A 48 -5.78 -2.51 -23.75
C SER A 48 -4.90 -3.75 -23.97
N ASP A 49 -3.61 -3.66 -23.66
CA ASP A 49 -2.63 -4.72 -23.79
C ASP A 49 -2.38 -5.50 -22.47
N ILE A 50 -3.22 -5.30 -21.45
CA ILE A 50 -3.00 -5.88 -20.11
C ILE A 50 -2.91 -7.41 -20.12
N ASP A 51 -3.65 -8.08 -21.00
CA ASP A 51 -3.65 -9.54 -21.11
C ASP A 51 -2.36 -10.12 -21.68
N GLN A 52 -1.51 -9.29 -22.28
CA GLN A 52 -0.18 -9.69 -22.74
C GLN A 52 0.83 -9.81 -21.59
N HIS A 53 0.49 -9.33 -20.39
CA HIS A 53 1.38 -9.15 -19.24
C HIS A 53 1.11 -10.15 -18.11
N ALA A 54 0.83 -11.41 -18.43
CA ALA A 54 0.72 -12.46 -17.41
C ALA A 54 1.97 -12.52 -16.51
N PHE A 55 1.80 -12.55 -15.19
CA PHE A 55 2.92 -12.43 -14.24
C PHE A 55 3.96 -13.56 -14.36
N SER A 56 3.54 -14.74 -14.81
CA SER A 56 4.45 -15.86 -15.10
C SER A 56 5.55 -15.50 -16.11
N LYS A 57 5.27 -14.60 -17.07
CA LYS A 57 6.28 -14.10 -18.01
C LYS A 57 7.36 -13.29 -17.27
N PHE A 58 6.95 -12.46 -16.31
CA PHE A 58 7.87 -11.68 -15.49
C PHE A 58 8.75 -12.60 -14.63
N THR A 59 8.16 -13.58 -13.95
CA THR A 59 8.92 -14.51 -13.09
C THR A 59 9.96 -15.29 -13.89
N ASN A 60 9.60 -15.78 -15.09
CA ASN A 60 10.52 -16.56 -15.93
C ASN A 60 11.76 -15.78 -16.39
N ILE A 61 11.66 -14.46 -16.51
CA ILE A 61 12.76 -13.60 -16.96
C ILE A 61 13.57 -13.07 -15.77
N TYR A 62 12.88 -12.60 -14.72
CA TYR A 62 13.49 -11.79 -13.69
C TYR A 62 13.75 -12.52 -12.36
N PHE A 63 12.96 -13.55 -12.00
CA PHE A 63 13.19 -14.26 -10.74
C PHE A 63 14.48 -15.08 -10.82
N LYS A 64 15.39 -14.83 -9.87
CA LYS A 64 16.66 -15.55 -9.78
C LYS A 64 16.56 -16.67 -8.75
N SER A 65 16.84 -17.90 -9.18
CA SER A 65 16.95 -19.07 -8.30
C SER A 65 15.68 -19.44 -7.52
N HIS A 66 14.53 -18.87 -7.89
CA HIS A 66 13.24 -19.12 -7.25
C HIS A 66 12.21 -19.62 -8.26
N VAL A 67 11.65 -20.78 -7.99
CA VAL A 67 10.39 -21.20 -8.60
C VAL A 67 9.27 -20.39 -7.95
N TRP A 68 8.37 -19.82 -8.77
CA TRP A 68 7.24 -19.03 -8.30
C TRP A 68 6.27 -19.92 -7.52
N GLY A 69 6.05 -19.57 -6.25
CA GLY A 69 5.29 -20.38 -5.29
C GLY A 69 5.56 -19.94 -3.86
N MET A 70 4.50 -19.86 -3.05
CA MET A 70 4.59 -19.47 -1.65
C MET A 70 5.65 -20.28 -0.90
N LYS A 71 6.48 -19.58 -0.12
CA LYS A 71 7.54 -20.20 0.69
C LYS A 71 7.21 -20.03 2.17
N ARG A 72 7.49 -21.08 2.94
CA ARG A 72 7.33 -21.09 4.40
C ARG A 72 8.61 -20.71 5.15
N GLU A 73 9.75 -21.01 4.53
CA GLU A 73 11.08 -20.74 5.08
C GLU A 73 11.68 -19.46 4.50
N PRO A 74 12.56 -18.77 5.25
CA PRO A 74 13.30 -17.61 4.76
C PRO A 74 14.05 -17.92 3.45
N ILE A 75 14.03 -16.95 2.52
CA ILE A 75 14.83 -17.02 1.31
C ILE A 75 16.32 -16.83 1.61
N LYS A 76 17.16 -17.45 0.76
CA LYS A 76 18.63 -17.33 0.83
C LYS A 76 19.21 -16.37 -0.23
N THR A 77 18.42 -16.04 -1.24
CA THR A 77 18.75 -15.08 -2.29
C THR A 77 17.55 -14.18 -2.55
N PRO A 78 17.73 -12.90 -2.91
CA PRO A 78 16.65 -12.04 -3.39
C PRO A 78 15.93 -12.64 -4.60
N PHE A 79 14.70 -12.20 -4.84
CA PHE A 79 13.95 -12.57 -6.04
C PHE A 79 14.52 -11.88 -7.28
N LEU A 80 14.86 -10.60 -7.17
CA LEU A 80 15.42 -9.79 -8.25
C LEU A 80 16.91 -9.57 -8.04
N ASN A 81 17.65 -9.39 -9.15
CA ASN A 81 19.08 -9.11 -9.07
C ASN A 81 19.37 -7.82 -8.27
N LYS A 82 20.39 -7.87 -7.40
CA LYS A 82 20.84 -6.73 -6.59
C LYS A 82 22.29 -6.40 -6.90
N ALA A 83 22.56 -5.13 -7.15
CA ALA A 83 23.91 -4.64 -7.43
C ALA A 83 24.74 -4.38 -6.15
N LYS A 84 24.07 -4.10 -5.03
CA LYS A 84 24.70 -3.82 -3.74
C LYS A 84 24.42 -4.95 -2.75
N ASP A 85 25.43 -5.31 -1.97
CA ASP A 85 25.29 -6.30 -0.89
C ASP A 85 24.30 -5.83 0.18
N SER A 86 24.18 -4.52 0.41
CA SER A 86 23.19 -3.95 1.33
C SER A 86 21.77 -4.23 0.86
N ASP A 87 21.47 -4.04 -0.43
CA ASP A 87 20.14 -4.30 -0.99
C ASP A 87 19.86 -5.82 -1.00
N PHE A 88 20.90 -6.64 -1.21
CA PHE A 88 20.79 -8.09 -1.10
C PHE A 88 20.39 -8.50 0.32
N ALA A 89 21.11 -8.05 1.34
CA ALA A 89 20.83 -8.36 2.74
C ALA A 89 19.45 -7.83 3.17
N ASP A 90 19.11 -6.60 2.78
CA ASP A 90 17.80 -5.99 3.06
C ASP A 90 16.66 -6.80 2.43
N SER A 91 16.85 -7.35 1.22
CA SER A 91 15.83 -8.19 0.56
C SER A 91 15.55 -9.47 1.35
N LEU A 92 16.57 -10.09 1.94
CA LEU A 92 16.41 -11.28 2.78
C LEU A 92 15.72 -10.93 4.10
N ALA A 93 16.11 -9.82 4.71
CA ALA A 93 15.49 -9.33 5.94
C ALA A 93 14.01 -8.99 5.72
N LEU A 94 13.68 -8.29 4.63
CA LEU A 94 12.30 -7.98 4.24
C LEU A 94 11.45 -9.23 4.07
N PHE A 95 11.98 -10.30 3.48
CA PHE A 95 11.23 -11.53 3.35
C PHE A 95 10.88 -12.16 4.70
N LYS A 96 11.83 -12.14 5.67
CA LYS A 96 11.53 -12.58 7.05
C LYS A 96 10.43 -11.74 7.68
N LEU A 97 10.44 -10.42 7.47
CA LEU A 97 9.41 -9.52 7.97
C LEU A 97 8.04 -9.78 7.31
N ILE A 98 8.00 -10.08 6.01
CA ILE A 98 6.77 -10.49 5.32
C ILE A 98 6.25 -11.82 5.88
N LEU A 99 7.13 -12.81 6.12
CA LEU A 99 6.76 -14.07 6.77
C LEU A 99 6.18 -13.82 8.17
N ARG A 100 6.80 -12.96 8.98
CA ARG A 100 6.26 -12.57 10.29
C ARG A 100 4.90 -11.90 10.16
N PHE A 101 4.78 -10.91 9.27
CA PHE A 101 3.52 -10.19 9.06
C PHE A 101 2.37 -11.13 8.68
N MET A 102 2.63 -12.11 7.82
CA MET A 102 1.58 -13.00 7.32
C MET A 102 1.24 -14.15 8.26
N ASN A 103 2.18 -14.62 9.10
CA ASN A 103 2.06 -15.92 9.79
C ASN A 103 2.24 -15.84 11.32
N ASP A 104 2.48 -14.66 11.91
CA ASP A 104 2.58 -14.48 13.37
C ASP A 104 1.19 -14.20 13.95
N ASP A 105 0.57 -15.21 14.56
CA ASP A 105 -0.76 -15.09 15.17
C ASP A 105 -0.79 -14.14 16.37
N SER A 106 0.37 -13.85 16.98
CA SER A 106 0.48 -12.90 18.09
C SER A 106 0.61 -11.45 17.62
N LEU A 107 0.84 -11.23 16.32
CA LEU A 107 1.00 -9.91 15.74
C LEU A 107 -0.37 -9.29 15.43
N SER A 108 -0.81 -8.35 16.26
CA SER A 108 -2.07 -7.62 16.09
C SER A 108 -1.94 -6.13 16.42
N GLY A 109 -2.99 -5.36 16.10
CA GLY A 109 -3.15 -3.97 16.52
C GLY A 109 -1.99 -3.07 16.11
N LYS A 110 -1.47 -2.28 17.06
CA LYS A 110 -0.36 -1.33 16.81
C LYS A 110 0.92 -2.01 16.31
N LYS A 111 1.24 -3.22 16.79
CA LYS A 111 2.46 -3.95 16.38
C LYS A 111 2.37 -4.42 14.93
N GLU A 112 1.19 -4.91 14.53
CA GLU A 112 0.94 -5.26 13.12
C GLU A 112 1.09 -4.05 12.21
N GLN A 113 0.47 -2.93 12.58
CA GLN A 113 0.58 -1.68 11.82
C GLN A 113 2.04 -1.23 11.70
N ALA A 114 2.77 -1.17 12.82
CA ALA A 114 4.17 -0.78 12.83
C ALA A 114 5.07 -1.68 11.98
N LEU A 115 4.84 -3.00 11.96
CA LEU A 115 5.59 -3.91 11.09
C LEU A 115 5.27 -3.63 9.61
N GLY A 116 3.99 -3.47 9.25
CA GLY A 116 3.59 -3.15 7.88
C GLY A 116 4.15 -1.80 7.42
N ASP A 117 4.10 -0.79 8.29
CA ASP A 117 4.64 0.55 8.04
C ASP A 117 6.16 0.52 7.87
N TYR A 118 6.88 -0.29 8.66
CA TYR A 118 8.32 -0.46 8.52
C TYR A 118 8.69 -1.07 7.16
N ILE A 119 7.96 -2.11 6.71
CA ILE A 119 8.16 -2.70 5.37
C ILE A 119 7.89 -1.65 4.28
N ALA A 120 6.78 -0.92 4.39
CA ALA A 120 6.42 0.14 3.45
C ALA A 120 7.48 1.26 3.42
N TYR A 121 7.99 1.65 4.60
CA TYR A 121 9.04 2.65 4.77
C TYR A 121 10.36 2.24 4.10
N LYS A 122 10.75 0.95 4.16
CA LYS A 122 11.93 0.46 3.43
C LYS A 122 11.78 0.66 1.91
N GLY A 123 10.58 0.46 1.35
CA GLY A 123 10.29 0.71 -0.07
C GLY A 123 10.19 2.19 -0.44
N ILE A 124 9.72 3.05 0.47
CA ILE A 124 9.74 4.51 0.30
C ILE A 124 11.19 4.98 0.12
N ASN A 125 12.06 4.65 1.07
CA ASN A 125 13.42 5.17 1.14
C ASN A 125 14.43 4.50 0.19
N ASN A 126 14.11 3.31 -0.32
CA ASN A 126 14.99 2.60 -1.24
C ASN A 126 14.21 2.07 -2.45
N GLU A 127 14.33 2.79 -3.57
CA GLU A 127 13.72 2.41 -4.85
C GLU A 127 14.11 0.99 -5.29
N ARG A 128 15.33 0.54 -4.99
CA ARG A 128 15.83 -0.80 -5.38
C ARG A 128 15.14 -1.95 -4.66
N LEU A 129 14.38 -1.65 -3.60
CA LEU A 129 13.60 -2.62 -2.82
C LEU A 129 12.12 -2.65 -3.19
N ARG A 130 11.58 -1.67 -3.93
CA ARG A 130 10.13 -1.59 -4.23
C ARG A 130 9.62 -2.81 -4.98
N ASP A 131 10.23 -3.08 -6.13
CA ASP A 131 9.84 -4.23 -6.95
C ASP A 131 10.15 -5.56 -6.24
N GLU A 132 11.18 -5.59 -5.39
CA GLU A 132 11.49 -6.77 -4.58
C GLU A 132 10.37 -7.08 -3.59
N ILE A 133 9.94 -6.08 -2.80
CA ILE A 133 8.86 -6.22 -1.83
C ILE A 133 7.59 -6.69 -2.54
N LEU A 134 7.23 -6.04 -3.66
CA LEU A 134 6.04 -6.40 -4.43
C LEU A 134 6.15 -7.82 -5.02
N CYS A 135 7.30 -8.22 -5.54
CA CYS A 135 7.52 -9.59 -6.05
C CYS A 135 7.45 -10.64 -4.94
N GLN A 136 8.02 -10.35 -3.75
CA GLN A 136 7.92 -11.23 -2.59
C GLN A 136 6.46 -11.38 -2.15
N LEU A 137 5.67 -10.31 -2.13
CA LEU A 137 4.23 -10.36 -1.82
C LEU A 137 3.42 -11.12 -2.88
N VAL A 138 3.72 -10.93 -4.16
CA VAL A 138 3.12 -11.73 -5.24
C VAL A 138 3.43 -13.21 -5.05
N ASN A 139 4.67 -13.55 -4.70
CA ASN A 139 5.04 -14.94 -4.43
C ASN A 139 4.27 -15.54 -3.25
N GLN A 140 4.13 -14.79 -2.15
CA GLN A 140 3.48 -15.28 -0.93
C GLN A 140 1.94 -15.34 -1.04
N THR A 141 1.35 -14.56 -1.95
CA THR A 141 -0.10 -14.58 -2.22
C THR A 141 -0.49 -15.55 -3.34
N TRP A 142 0.48 -16.05 -4.12
CA TRP A 142 0.23 -17.00 -5.19
C TRP A 142 -0.17 -18.37 -4.65
N ARG A 143 -1.41 -18.79 -4.95
CA ARG A 143 -1.98 -20.09 -4.55
C ARG A 143 -1.77 -20.39 -3.06
N ASN A 144 -1.97 -19.36 -2.23
CA ASN A 144 -1.89 -19.50 -0.79
C ASN A 144 -3.26 -19.91 -0.24
N ASP A 145 -3.39 -21.19 0.07
CA ASP A 145 -4.66 -21.79 0.52
C ASP A 145 -4.96 -21.49 2.01
N VAL A 146 -4.01 -20.90 2.75
CA VAL A 146 -4.25 -20.47 4.14
C VAL A 146 -4.88 -19.09 4.11
N VAL A 147 -6.22 -19.06 4.16
CA VAL A 147 -7.04 -17.84 4.00
C VAL A 147 -6.55 -16.66 4.84
N ALA A 148 -6.35 -16.86 6.15
CA ALA A 148 -5.91 -15.79 7.06
C ALA A 148 -4.55 -15.20 6.63
N ASN A 149 -3.58 -16.05 6.28
CA ASN A 149 -2.24 -15.61 5.89
C ASN A 149 -2.29 -14.91 4.52
N ASN A 150 -3.09 -15.44 3.60
CA ASN A 150 -3.28 -14.84 2.27
C ASN A 150 -3.91 -13.45 2.38
N GLU A 151 -4.95 -13.28 3.20
CA GLU A 151 -5.59 -11.98 3.45
C GLU A 151 -4.58 -10.97 4.02
N ARG A 152 -3.73 -11.38 4.98
CA ARG A 152 -2.66 -10.50 5.50
C ARG A 152 -1.64 -10.13 4.41
N GLY A 153 -1.28 -11.06 3.52
CA GLY A 153 -0.42 -10.77 2.37
C GLY A 153 -1.00 -9.70 1.45
N TRP A 154 -2.30 -9.79 1.14
CA TRP A 154 -2.99 -8.79 0.32
C TRP A 154 -3.19 -7.44 1.03
N LEU A 155 -3.44 -7.45 2.35
CA LEU A 155 -3.44 -6.23 3.16
C LEU A 155 -2.08 -5.50 3.07
N LEU A 156 -0.98 -6.24 3.22
CA LEU A 156 0.36 -5.66 3.13
C LEU A 156 0.68 -5.15 1.71
N MET A 157 0.23 -5.86 0.67
CA MET A 157 0.31 -5.39 -0.72
C MET A 157 -0.44 -4.07 -0.92
N ALA A 158 -1.67 -3.97 -0.43
CA ALA A 158 -2.46 -2.74 -0.51
C ALA A 158 -1.78 -1.57 0.24
N ASN A 159 -1.18 -1.83 1.40
CA ASN A 159 -0.42 -0.82 2.15
C ASN A 159 0.83 -0.35 1.39
N CYS A 160 1.62 -1.26 0.81
CA CYS A 160 2.78 -0.91 0.00
C CYS A 160 2.38 -0.05 -1.22
N LEU A 161 1.33 -0.47 -1.94
CA LEU A 161 0.78 0.26 -3.10
C LEU A 161 0.12 1.59 -2.73
N SER A 162 -0.07 1.86 -1.43
CA SER A 162 -0.56 3.17 -0.96
C SER A 162 0.54 4.22 -0.91
N VAL A 163 1.82 3.83 -0.98
CA VAL A 163 2.95 4.75 -0.72
C VAL A 163 4.06 4.73 -1.75
N PHE A 164 4.21 3.69 -2.55
CA PHE A 164 5.14 3.70 -3.68
C PHE A 164 4.56 2.93 -4.87
N PRO A 165 4.78 3.41 -6.12
CA PRO A 165 4.43 2.63 -7.30
C PRO A 165 5.50 1.54 -7.57
N PRO A 166 5.13 0.45 -8.27
CA PRO A 166 6.12 -0.42 -8.91
C PRO A 166 6.91 0.34 -9.98
N SER A 167 8.05 -0.20 -10.39
CA SER A 167 8.75 0.32 -11.57
C SER A 167 7.92 0.14 -12.85
N HIS A 168 8.28 0.88 -13.89
CA HIS A 168 7.64 0.80 -15.20
C HIS A 168 7.72 -0.61 -15.82
N HIS A 169 8.73 -1.41 -15.44
CA HIS A 169 8.91 -2.78 -15.92
C HIS A 169 7.97 -3.77 -15.22
N LEU A 170 7.67 -3.54 -13.93
CA LEU A 170 6.80 -4.42 -13.13
C LEU A 170 5.31 -4.03 -13.26
N TYR A 171 5.02 -2.74 -13.49
CA TYR A 171 3.68 -2.15 -13.41
C TYR A 171 2.58 -2.96 -14.09
N LYS A 172 2.69 -3.23 -15.40
CA LYS A 172 1.63 -3.95 -16.14
C LYS A 172 1.49 -5.41 -15.69
N PHE A 173 2.60 -6.07 -15.35
CA PHE A 173 2.55 -7.45 -14.84
C PHE A 173 1.87 -7.52 -13.49
N LEU A 174 2.20 -6.59 -12.59
CA LEU A 174 1.55 -6.51 -11.28
C LEU A 174 0.07 -6.12 -11.41
N LEU A 175 -0.27 -5.18 -12.29
CA LEU A 175 -1.65 -4.81 -12.58
C LEU A 175 -2.45 -6.01 -13.11
N LYS A 176 -1.88 -6.79 -14.03
CA LYS A 176 -2.50 -8.03 -14.50
C LYS A 176 -2.64 -9.06 -13.38
N TYR A 177 -1.61 -9.25 -12.56
CA TYR A 177 -1.65 -10.17 -11.42
C TYR A 177 -2.78 -9.85 -10.44
N VAL A 178 -2.91 -8.60 -10.01
CA VAL A 178 -3.98 -8.22 -9.08
C VAL A 178 -5.36 -8.29 -9.74
N SER A 179 -5.44 -8.10 -11.05
CA SER A 179 -6.69 -8.21 -11.82
C SER A 179 -7.21 -9.64 -11.86
N ASP A 180 -6.30 -10.62 -11.91
CA ASP A 180 -6.63 -12.04 -12.10
C ASP A 180 -6.70 -12.81 -10.78
N HIS A 181 -5.91 -12.41 -9.78
CA HIS A 181 -5.62 -13.26 -8.61
C HIS A 181 -5.86 -12.61 -7.25
N ALA A 182 -6.26 -11.34 -7.19
CA ALA A 182 -6.49 -10.69 -5.90
C ALA A 182 -7.60 -11.35 -5.10
N TYR A 183 -7.30 -11.60 -3.82
CA TYR A 183 -8.22 -12.22 -2.87
C TYR A 183 -9.35 -11.26 -2.47
N ASP A 184 -10.59 -11.76 -2.45
CA ASP A 184 -11.74 -11.20 -1.73
C ASP A 184 -11.79 -9.65 -1.65
N GLY A 185 -12.12 -8.99 -2.76
CA GLY A 185 -12.27 -7.52 -2.81
C GLY A 185 -10.97 -6.71 -2.97
N TYR A 186 -9.79 -7.31 -2.74
CA TYR A 186 -8.51 -6.62 -2.98
C TYR A 186 -8.24 -6.29 -4.46
N LYS A 187 -8.96 -6.92 -5.39
CA LYS A 187 -8.87 -6.59 -6.82
C LYS A 187 -9.11 -5.10 -7.05
N ALA A 188 -10.26 -4.59 -6.62
CA ALA A 188 -10.62 -3.19 -6.80
C ALA A 188 -9.66 -2.24 -6.05
N VAL A 189 -9.26 -2.61 -4.83
CA VAL A 189 -8.34 -1.82 -3.99
C VAL A 189 -6.97 -1.67 -4.65
N CYS A 190 -6.35 -2.78 -5.03
CA CYS A 190 -4.99 -2.79 -5.59
C CYS A 190 -4.96 -2.26 -7.03
N GLN A 191 -5.96 -2.58 -7.87
CA GLN A 191 -6.06 -2.03 -9.23
C GLN A 191 -6.14 -0.50 -9.19
N ARG A 192 -7.02 0.06 -8.36
CA ARG A 192 -7.18 1.51 -8.21
C ARG A 192 -5.86 2.16 -7.79
N LYS A 193 -5.18 1.63 -6.77
CA LYS A 193 -3.89 2.16 -6.31
C LYS A 193 -2.81 2.08 -7.38
N LEU A 194 -2.75 1.00 -8.16
CA LEU A 194 -1.79 0.88 -9.27
C LEU A 194 -2.06 1.92 -10.35
N LEU A 195 -3.31 2.03 -10.80
CA LEU A 195 -3.69 2.99 -11.84
C LEU A 195 -3.42 4.44 -11.38
N GLN A 196 -3.75 4.78 -10.14
CA GLN A 196 -3.58 6.13 -9.59
C GLN A 196 -2.10 6.49 -9.33
N SER A 197 -1.31 5.52 -8.90
CA SER A 197 0.13 5.71 -8.63
C SER A 197 1.01 5.70 -9.87
N HIS A 198 0.46 5.33 -11.03
CA HIS A 198 1.26 5.23 -12.25
C HIS A 198 1.90 6.59 -12.59
N ASN A 199 3.23 6.60 -12.73
CA ASN A 199 4.07 7.78 -12.93
C ASN A 199 4.07 8.80 -11.77
N GLN A 200 3.66 8.40 -10.57
CA GLN A 200 3.84 9.19 -9.36
C GLN A 200 5.20 8.94 -8.71
N TRP A 201 5.67 9.90 -7.92
CA TRP A 201 6.81 9.70 -7.03
C TRP A 201 6.36 8.96 -5.74
N PRO A 202 7.25 8.23 -5.05
CA PRO A 202 6.91 7.66 -3.73
C PRO A 202 6.45 8.76 -2.77
N ARG A 203 5.50 8.44 -1.89
CA ARG A 203 5.13 9.30 -0.77
C ARG A 203 6.24 9.35 0.26
N SER A 204 6.22 10.38 1.11
CA SER A 204 7.24 10.59 2.14
C SER A 204 6.97 9.84 3.45
N LEU A 205 5.75 9.37 3.67
CA LEU A 205 5.30 8.75 4.92
C LEU A 205 4.58 7.42 4.65
N PRO A 206 4.62 6.46 5.59
CA PRO A 206 3.79 5.25 5.56
C PRO A 206 2.27 5.55 5.52
N PRO A 207 1.43 4.54 5.25
CA PRO A 207 -0.02 4.72 5.22
C PRO A 207 -0.57 5.30 6.53
N SER A 208 -1.53 6.22 6.41
CA SER A 208 -2.27 6.75 7.57
C SER A 208 -3.19 5.69 8.21
N LEU A 209 -3.68 5.96 9.42
CA LEU A 209 -4.66 5.09 10.10
C LEU A 209 -5.95 4.91 9.26
N MET A 210 -6.38 5.96 8.56
CA MET A 210 -7.54 5.90 7.65
C MET A 210 -7.27 4.93 6.50
N GLU A 211 -6.07 4.97 5.90
CA GLU A 211 -5.66 4.05 4.84
C GLU A 211 -5.57 2.62 5.33
N TRP A 212 -5.02 2.38 6.52
CA TRP A 212 -5.01 1.05 7.13
C TRP A 212 -6.40 0.48 7.32
N ARG A 213 -7.34 1.29 7.85
CA ARG A 213 -8.73 0.87 8.03
C ARG A 213 -9.41 0.60 6.68
N ALA A 214 -9.20 1.47 5.70
CA ALA A 214 -9.75 1.32 4.36
C ALA A 214 -9.21 0.09 3.64
N ASN A 215 -7.89 -0.16 3.68
CA ASN A 215 -7.25 -1.32 3.07
C ASN A 215 -7.69 -2.64 3.75
N ARG A 216 -7.87 -2.65 5.08
CA ARG A 216 -8.36 -3.82 5.82
C ARG A 216 -9.83 -4.13 5.51
N LYS A 217 -10.67 -3.10 5.48
CA LYS A 217 -12.11 -3.22 5.21
C LYS A 217 -12.45 -3.26 3.72
N ARG A 218 -11.46 -3.01 2.85
CA ARG A 218 -11.59 -2.98 1.38
C ARG A 218 -12.66 -1.97 0.93
N VAL A 219 -12.63 -0.78 1.53
CA VAL A 219 -13.57 0.32 1.28
C VAL A 219 -12.84 1.57 0.79
N ASN A 220 -13.59 2.49 0.17
CA ASN A 220 -13.08 3.80 -0.24
C ASN A 220 -12.93 4.74 0.97
N MET A 221 -12.13 5.79 0.80
CA MET A 221 -11.93 6.84 1.79
C MET A 221 -12.62 8.13 1.34
N ALA A 222 -13.01 8.96 2.30
CA ALA A 222 -13.50 10.30 2.05
C ALA A 222 -13.09 11.22 3.20
N LEU A 223 -12.91 12.49 2.89
CA LEU A 223 -12.64 13.55 3.87
C LEU A 223 -13.77 14.56 3.88
N GLN A 224 -14.12 15.05 5.07
CA GLN A 224 -14.97 16.21 5.21
C GLN A 224 -14.12 17.46 4.99
N LEU A 225 -14.53 18.31 4.07
CA LEU A 225 -13.91 19.61 3.82
C LEU A 225 -14.84 20.71 4.33
N HIS A 226 -14.25 21.69 5.00
CA HIS A 226 -14.93 22.90 5.47
C HIS A 226 -14.51 24.08 4.58
N PHE A 227 -15.48 24.89 4.17
CA PHE A 227 -15.26 26.03 3.28
C PHE A 227 -15.36 27.36 4.02
N ALA A 228 -14.79 28.41 3.43
CA ALA A 228 -14.76 29.75 4.04
C ALA A 228 -16.15 30.40 4.17
N ASP A 229 -17.15 29.92 3.42
CA ASP A 229 -18.55 30.36 3.52
C ASP A 229 -19.34 29.61 4.62
N GLY A 230 -18.68 28.74 5.39
CA GLY A 230 -19.28 27.94 6.46
C GLY A 230 -19.93 26.65 5.98
N GLU A 231 -19.95 26.37 4.67
CA GLU A 231 -20.45 25.09 4.16
C GLU A 231 -19.43 23.96 4.37
N SER A 232 -19.89 22.73 4.19
CA SER A 232 -19.02 21.55 4.23
C SER A 232 -19.44 20.49 3.22
N ALA A 233 -18.48 19.73 2.71
CA ALA A 233 -18.76 18.64 1.78
C ALA A 233 -17.91 17.41 2.10
N MET A 234 -18.53 16.23 2.00
CA MET A 234 -17.81 14.96 2.00
C MET A 234 -17.25 14.69 0.61
N THR A 235 -15.93 14.59 0.50
CA THR A 235 -15.23 14.39 -0.77
C THR A 235 -14.45 13.08 -0.77
N SER A 236 -14.60 12.30 -1.85
CA SER A 236 -13.83 11.07 -2.03
C SER A 236 -12.33 11.38 -2.15
N VAL A 237 -11.52 10.59 -1.44
CA VAL A 237 -10.05 10.64 -1.53
C VAL A 237 -9.48 9.22 -1.61
N ASP A 238 -8.23 9.15 -2.04
CA ASP A 238 -7.45 7.93 -2.12
C ASP A 238 -6.01 8.19 -1.63
N SER A 239 -5.19 7.15 -1.62
CA SER A 239 -3.79 7.23 -1.16
C SER A 239 -2.90 8.14 -2.02
N TRP A 240 -3.30 8.45 -3.25
CA TRP A 240 -2.52 9.21 -4.24
C TRP A 240 -3.10 10.60 -4.50
N THR A 241 -4.08 10.99 -3.69
CA THR A 241 -4.74 12.27 -3.73
C THR A 241 -3.78 13.38 -3.32
N ARG A 242 -3.59 14.35 -4.21
CA ARG A 242 -2.82 15.56 -3.93
C ARG A 242 -3.74 16.70 -3.53
N CYS A 243 -3.24 17.62 -2.69
CA CYS A 243 -4.01 18.76 -2.21
C CYS A 243 -4.48 19.66 -3.37
N GLU A 244 -3.61 19.89 -4.36
CA GLU A 244 -3.92 20.67 -5.56
C GLU A 244 -5.10 20.08 -6.35
N ASP A 245 -5.08 18.77 -6.60
CA ASP A 245 -6.16 18.08 -7.32
C ASP A 245 -7.46 18.09 -6.52
N LEU A 246 -7.38 17.89 -5.20
CA LEU A 246 -8.55 17.90 -4.33
C LEU A 246 -9.19 19.30 -4.31
N CYS A 247 -8.39 20.33 -4.11
CA CYS A 247 -8.82 21.72 -4.10
C CYS A 247 -9.47 22.10 -5.44
N ALA A 248 -8.81 21.82 -6.57
CA ALA A 248 -9.33 22.13 -7.89
C ALA A 248 -10.67 21.43 -8.18
N ASN A 249 -10.80 20.14 -7.86
CA ASN A 249 -12.02 19.38 -8.10
C ASN A 249 -13.21 19.91 -7.28
N VAL A 250 -12.96 20.25 -6.02
CA VAL A 250 -14.02 20.71 -5.12
C VAL A 250 -14.45 22.14 -5.45
N LEU A 251 -13.50 23.03 -5.75
CA LEU A 251 -13.80 24.38 -6.23
C LEU A 251 -14.60 24.36 -7.55
N ALA A 252 -14.19 23.54 -8.51
CA ALA A 252 -14.89 23.41 -9.79
C ALA A 252 -16.35 22.96 -9.61
N SER A 253 -16.61 22.04 -8.69
CA SER A 253 -17.98 21.59 -8.38
C SER A 253 -18.87 22.68 -7.75
N ARG A 254 -18.25 23.71 -7.17
CA ARG A 254 -18.91 24.88 -6.58
C ARG A 254 -18.96 26.07 -7.54
N GLY A 255 -18.64 25.86 -8.83
CA GLY A 255 -18.66 26.91 -9.84
C GLY A 255 -17.43 27.82 -9.84
N VAL A 256 -16.38 27.49 -9.10
CA VAL A 256 -15.12 28.23 -9.08
C VAL A 256 -14.14 27.59 -10.07
N ALA A 257 -13.97 28.22 -11.23
CA ALA A 257 -13.16 27.66 -12.32
C ALA A 257 -11.64 27.74 -12.07
N GLU A 258 -11.18 28.77 -11.35
CA GLU A 258 -9.75 28.99 -11.05
C GLU A 258 -9.42 28.58 -9.62
N SER A 259 -8.51 27.61 -9.48
CA SER A 259 -8.02 27.15 -8.17
C SER A 259 -6.71 27.81 -7.72
N HIS A 260 -6.16 28.74 -8.51
CA HIS A 260 -4.93 29.44 -8.14
C HIS A 260 -5.15 30.33 -6.91
N GLY A 261 -4.22 30.29 -5.96
CA GLY A 261 -4.32 31.03 -4.69
C GLY A 261 -5.14 30.33 -3.60
N TRP A 262 -5.83 29.23 -3.93
CA TRP A 262 -6.52 28.40 -2.94
C TRP A 262 -5.62 27.27 -2.44
N THR A 263 -5.81 26.85 -1.20
CA THR A 263 -5.10 25.72 -0.60
C THR A 263 -5.99 24.95 0.37
N LEU A 264 -5.54 23.77 0.77
CA LEU A 264 -6.13 23.01 1.87
C LEU A 264 -5.24 23.18 3.10
N ALA A 265 -5.85 23.47 4.23
CA ALA A 265 -5.21 23.46 5.54
C ALA A 265 -5.82 22.32 6.38
N LEU A 266 -4.98 21.69 7.19
CA LEU A 266 -5.46 20.81 8.25
C LEU A 266 -5.75 21.70 9.45
N ASP A 267 -7.02 21.73 9.86
CA ASP A 267 -7.40 22.30 11.14
C ASP A 267 -7.11 21.29 12.24
N LEU A 268 -6.36 21.72 13.26
CA LEU A 268 -5.93 20.87 14.38
C LEU A 268 -6.65 21.26 15.70
N GLU A 269 -7.58 22.21 15.63
CA GLU A 269 -8.37 22.70 16.77
C GLU A 269 -9.57 21.80 17.12
#